data_AF-A0A3S4IC80-F1
#
_entry.id   AF-A0A3S4IC80-F1
#
_cell.length_a   1.000
_cell.length_b   1.000
_cell.length_c   1.000
_cell.angle_alpha   90.00
_cell.angle_beta   90.00
_cell.angle_gamma   90.00
#
_symmetry.space_group_name_H-M   'P 1'
#
loop_
_entity.id
_entity.type
_entity.pdbx_description
1 polymer ?
#
loop_
_entity_poly.entity_id
_entity_poly.type
_entity_poly.pdbx_seq_one_letter_code
_entity_poly.pdbx_strand_id
1 'polypeptide(L)'
;MAKTLSGQDKAVVIFNAPDVTQNTQYVVNLTVSDGTLSSTAVYTLNVKAKAAAADDEDKTTSYPAWSSSQKWNPGDIVNSNGALYQCKPFPEGSWCNVAPAYYEPGVGIAWADAWNAL
;
A
#
# COMPACT_ATOMS: atom_id res chain seq x y z
N MET A 1 3.37 -24.19 -0.58
CA MET A 1 4.04 -24.50 0.71
C MET A 1 2.94 -24.70 1.75
N ALA A 2 2.99 -25.77 2.55
CA ALA A 2 1.86 -26.27 3.35
C ALA A 2 1.56 -25.44 4.61
N LYS A 3 0.28 -25.29 4.96
CA LYS A 3 -0.18 -24.70 6.23
C LYS A 3 0.08 -25.70 7.35
N THR A 4 0.76 -25.28 8.42
CA THR A 4 0.93 -26.10 9.61
C THR A 4 0.43 -25.36 10.84
N LEU A 5 -0.40 -26.04 11.62
CA LEU A 5 -0.89 -25.62 12.93
C LEU A 5 -0.26 -26.56 13.96
N SER A 6 0.37 -26.03 14.99
CA SER A 6 1.05 -26.80 16.04
C SER A 6 0.76 -26.21 17.41
N GLY A 7 0.82 -27.01 18.47
CA GLY A 7 0.48 -26.56 19.83
C GLY A 7 -0.74 -27.26 20.45
N GLN A 8 -1.00 -28.51 20.08
CA GLN A 8 -1.96 -29.35 20.80
C GLN A 8 -1.54 -29.46 22.28
N ASP A 9 -2.48 -29.26 23.20
CA ASP A 9 -2.28 -29.31 24.66
C ASP A 9 -1.24 -28.32 25.21
N LYS A 10 -1.12 -27.15 24.57
CA LYS A 10 -0.25 -26.04 25.00
C LYS A 10 -1.06 -24.76 25.12
N ALA A 11 -0.66 -23.87 26.03
CA ALA A 11 -1.24 -22.52 26.14
C ALA A 11 -0.88 -21.62 24.94
N VAL A 12 0.02 -22.07 24.06
CA VAL A 12 0.51 -21.34 22.88
C VAL A 12 0.31 -22.20 21.65
N VAL A 13 -0.42 -21.65 20.68
CA VAL A 13 -0.63 -22.26 19.36
C VAL A 13 0.21 -21.51 18.34
N ILE A 14 0.97 -22.24 17.53
CA ILE A 14 1.83 -21.71 16.47
C ILE A 14 1.18 -22.02 15.13
N PHE A 15 0.87 -20.97 14.38
CA PHE A 15 0.39 -21.08 13.01
C PHE A 15 1.46 -20.56 12.05
N ASN A 16 1.97 -21.44 11.19
CA ASN A 16 2.87 -21.03 10.11
C ASN A 16 2.03 -20.66 8.89
N ALA A 17 1.88 -19.37 8.64
CA ALA A 17 1.18 -18.85 7.48
C ALA A 17 2.02 -19.09 6.20
N PRO A 18 1.45 -19.68 5.13
CA PRO A 18 2.15 -19.85 3.87
C PRO A 18 2.22 -18.53 3.11
N ASP A 19 3.15 -18.43 2.16
CA ASP A 19 3.12 -17.40 1.14
C ASP A 19 1.81 -17.52 0.33
N VAL A 20 0.91 -16.55 0.47
CA VAL A 20 -0.35 -16.48 -0.28
C VAL A 20 -0.22 -15.47 -1.41
N THR A 21 -0.80 -15.75 -2.58
CA THR A 21 -0.80 -14.83 -3.74
C THR A 21 -1.99 -13.87 -3.73
N GLN A 22 -2.97 -14.10 -2.85
CA GLN A 22 -4.15 -13.26 -2.64
C GLN A 22 -4.43 -13.17 -1.14
N ASN A 23 -5.04 -12.06 -0.70
CA ASN A 23 -5.44 -11.88 0.69
C ASN A 23 -6.33 -13.04 1.11
N THR A 24 -5.88 -13.79 2.12
CA THR A 24 -6.57 -15.00 2.57
C THR A 24 -6.82 -14.91 4.06
N GLN A 25 -8.05 -15.18 4.47
CA GLN A 25 -8.43 -15.24 5.87
C GLN A 25 -8.39 -16.69 6.35
N TYR A 26 -7.74 -16.92 7.49
CA TYR A 26 -7.76 -18.20 8.19
C TYR A 26 -8.52 -18.05 9.50
N VAL A 27 -9.58 -18.84 9.65
CA VAL A 27 -10.32 -18.95 10.91
C VAL A 27 -9.71 -20.11 11.69
N VAL A 28 -9.12 -19.81 12.83
CA VAL A 28 -8.56 -20.78 13.77
C VAL A 28 -9.57 -20.96 14.89
N ASN A 29 -10.12 -22.16 15.02
CA ASN A 29 -11.00 -22.52 16.12
C ASN A 29 -10.19 -23.27 17.18
N LEU A 30 -10.10 -22.70 18.38
CA LEU A 30 -9.50 -23.32 19.54
C LEU A 30 -10.60 -23.77 20.49
N THR A 31 -10.78 -25.09 20.62
CA THR A 31 -11.74 -25.67 21.57
C THR A 31 -10.97 -26.27 22.74
N VAL A 32 -11.21 -25.78 23.96
CA VAL A 32 -10.68 -26.33 25.20
C VAL A 32 -11.81 -27.04 25.93
N SER A 33 -11.62 -28.30 26.32
CA SER A 33 -12.66 -29.12 26.96
C SER A 33 -12.11 -29.84 28.18
N ASP A 34 -12.82 -29.80 29.30
CA ASP A 34 -12.48 -30.54 30.53
C ASP A 34 -13.36 -31.79 30.71
N GLY A 35 -13.81 -32.39 29.61
CA GLY A 35 -14.72 -33.54 29.58
C GLY A 35 -16.19 -33.25 29.95
N THR A 36 -16.47 -32.12 30.62
CA THR A 36 -17.82 -31.73 31.08
C THR A 36 -18.30 -30.40 30.50
N LEU A 37 -17.37 -29.46 30.29
CA LEU A 37 -17.62 -28.14 29.70
C LEU A 37 -16.55 -27.89 28.63
N SER A 38 -16.96 -27.26 27.53
CA SER A 38 -16.08 -26.86 26.44
C SER A 38 -16.20 -25.36 26.23
N SER A 39 -15.07 -24.69 26.05
CA SER A 39 -14.99 -23.28 25.67
C SER A 39 -14.28 -23.18 24.33
N THR A 40 -14.92 -22.52 23.37
CA THR A 40 -14.39 -22.32 22.02
C THR A 40 -14.00 -20.85 21.84
N ALA A 41 -12.73 -20.61 21.55
CA ALA A 41 -12.23 -19.31 21.13
C ALA A 41 -11.99 -19.33 19.61
N VAL A 42 -12.52 -18.34 18.91
CA VAL A 42 -12.34 -18.16 17.47
C VAL A 42 -11.33 -17.04 17.25
N TYR A 43 -10.28 -17.32 16.49
CA TYR A 43 -9.28 -16.35 16.10
C TYR A 43 -9.19 -16.23 14.58
N THR A 44 -9.41 -15.03 14.07
CA THR A 44 -9.36 -14.74 12.64
C THR A 44 -7.99 -14.17 12.29
N LEU A 45 -7.17 -14.97 11.61
CA LEU A 45 -5.88 -14.55 11.10
C LEU A 45 -6.02 -14.07 9.65
N ASN A 46 -5.81 -12.78 9.43
CA ASN A 46 -5.74 -12.21 8.09
C ASN A 46 -4.30 -12.31 7.57
N VAL A 47 -4.09 -13.11 6.53
CA VAL A 47 -2.77 -13.25 5.88
C VAL A 47 -2.79 -12.46 4.58
N LYS A 48 -1.98 -11.40 4.53
CA LYS A 48 -1.80 -10.60 3.32
C LYS A 48 -1.05 -11.38 2.26
N ALA A 49 -1.41 -11.14 1.00
CA ALA A 49 -0.65 -11.65 -0.13
C ALA A 49 0.82 -11.26 -0.03
N LYS A 50 1.72 -12.22 -0.28
CA LYS A 50 3.10 -11.92 -0.64
C LYS A 50 3.06 -11.24 -1.99
N ALA A 51 3.51 -10.00 -2.03
CA ALA A 51 3.51 -9.19 -3.24
C ALA A 51 4.28 -9.93 -4.35
N ALA A 52 3.55 -10.41 -5.35
CA ALA A 52 4.08 -10.52 -6.70
C ALA A 52 4.20 -9.07 -7.23
N ALA A 53 5.31 -8.76 -7.89
CA ALA A 53 5.55 -7.44 -8.45
C ALA A 53 4.42 -7.04 -9.43
N ALA A 54 3.78 -5.90 -9.15
CA ALA A 54 2.80 -5.12 -9.95
C ALA A 54 1.55 -5.91 -10.44
N ASP A 55 0.30 -5.46 -10.28
CA ASP A 55 -0.25 -4.14 -10.61
C ASP A 55 -1.62 -3.95 -9.90
N ASP A 56 -1.82 -2.75 -9.34
CA ASP A 56 -3.00 -2.01 -8.82
C ASP A 56 -4.35 -2.70 -8.50
N GLU A 57 -4.83 -2.55 -7.24
CA GLU A 57 -6.02 -1.73 -6.88
C GLU A 57 -6.33 -1.86 -5.35
N ASP A 58 -5.53 -1.19 -4.52
CA ASP A 58 -5.88 -0.75 -3.16
C ASP A 58 -5.14 0.57 -2.96
N LYS A 59 -5.80 1.66 -3.34
CA LYS A 59 -5.22 2.99 -3.53
C LYS A 59 -4.88 3.66 -2.20
N THR A 60 -3.90 3.11 -1.49
CA THR A 60 -2.95 3.89 -0.69
C THR A 60 -1.75 4.24 -1.58
N THR A 61 -2.01 4.81 -2.76
CA THR A 61 -0.94 5.31 -3.63
C THR A 61 -0.27 6.48 -2.92
N SER A 62 0.76 6.17 -2.12
CA SER A 62 1.66 7.16 -1.56
C SER A 62 2.52 7.67 -2.70
N TYR A 63 2.04 8.73 -3.34
CA TYR A 63 2.81 9.46 -4.32
C TYR A 63 4.01 10.13 -3.63
N PRO A 64 5.19 10.11 -4.24
CA PRO A 64 6.35 10.77 -3.66
C PRO A 64 6.06 12.26 -3.46
N ALA A 65 6.59 12.83 -2.38
CA ALA A 65 6.57 14.27 -2.20
C ALA A 65 7.31 14.94 -3.37
N TRP A 66 6.74 16.00 -3.93
CA TRP A 66 7.41 16.75 -4.98
C TRP A 66 8.74 17.31 -4.49
N SER A 67 9.74 17.28 -5.36
CA SER A 67 11.08 17.79 -5.10
C SER A 67 11.66 18.40 -6.36
N SER A 68 12.21 19.60 -6.24
CA SER A 68 12.94 20.26 -7.32
C SER A 68 14.27 19.58 -7.67
N SER A 69 14.76 18.71 -6.78
CA SER A 69 16.01 17.96 -6.98
C SER A 69 15.78 16.66 -7.75
N GLN A 70 14.53 16.21 -7.88
CA GLN A 70 14.16 15.04 -8.65
C GLN A 70 13.71 15.45 -10.05
N LYS A 71 14.00 14.58 -11.02
CA LYS A 71 13.46 14.72 -12.37
C LYS A 71 12.14 13.96 -12.47
N TRP A 72 11.10 14.65 -12.91
CA TRP A 72 9.75 14.15 -13.11
C TRP A 72 9.50 13.94 -14.60
N ASN A 73 8.99 12.77 -14.95
CA ASN A 73 8.62 12.44 -16.31
C ASN A 73 7.17 12.85 -16.58
N PRO A 74 6.82 13.11 -17.85
CA PRO A 74 5.43 13.32 -18.24
C PRO A 74 4.54 12.17 -17.76
N GLY A 75 3.50 12.48 -17.00
CA GLY A 75 2.58 11.52 -16.40
C GLY A 75 2.88 11.13 -14.95
N ASP A 76 4.05 11.48 -14.39
CA ASP A 76 4.38 11.22 -13.00
C ASP A 76 3.47 12.02 -12.05
N ILE A 77 3.04 11.39 -10.96
CA ILE A 77 2.17 12.02 -9.95
C ILE A 77 2.98 12.23 -8.68
N VAL A 78 2.91 13.45 -8.14
CA VAL A 78 3.61 13.90 -6.94
C VAL A 78 2.62 14.46 -5.94
N ASN A 79 2.96 14.39 -4.67
CA ASN A 79 2.26 15.07 -3.60
C ASN A 79 2.96 16.39 -3.28
N SER A 80 2.27 17.51 -3.44
CA SER A 80 2.74 18.83 -3.03
C SER A 80 1.72 19.47 -2.11
N ASN A 81 2.17 19.86 -0.92
CA ASN A 81 1.34 20.53 0.08
C ASN A 81 0.02 19.79 0.43
N GLY A 82 0.02 18.46 0.35
CA GLY A 82 -1.15 17.63 0.65
C GLY A 82 -2.13 17.44 -0.52
N ALA A 83 -1.84 18.03 -1.68
CA ALA A 83 -2.58 17.82 -2.92
C ALA A 83 -1.73 17.04 -3.94
N LEU A 84 -2.41 16.31 -4.82
CA LEU A 84 -1.76 15.50 -5.85
C LEU A 84 -1.69 16.27 -7.17
N TYR A 85 -0.53 16.19 -7.81
CA TYR A 85 -0.25 16.87 -9.05
C TYR A 85 0.40 15.91 -10.03
N GLN A 86 -0.16 15.83 -11.23
CA GLN A 86 0.38 15.02 -12.31
C GLN A 86 1.16 15.90 -13.29
N CYS A 87 2.42 15.54 -13.55
CA CYS A 87 3.20 16.19 -14.59
C CYS A 87 2.51 15.98 -15.93
N LYS A 88 2.27 17.06 -16.66
CA LYS A 88 1.55 16.98 -17.93
C LYS A 88 2.28 16.11 -18.97
N PRO A 89 1.58 15.55 -19.96
CA PRO A 89 2.23 14.90 -21.10
C PRO A 89 3.13 15.89 -21.86
N PHE A 90 4.12 15.36 -22.59
CA PHE A 90 4.91 16.17 -23.52
C PHE A 90 3.99 16.84 -24.55
N PRO A 91 4.17 18.12 -24.91
CA PRO A 91 5.34 19.00 -24.65
C PRO A 91 5.28 19.82 -23.35
N GLU A 92 4.13 19.94 -22.70
CA GLU A 92 3.95 20.75 -21.48
C GLU A 92 4.66 20.14 -20.26
N GLY A 93 4.80 18.80 -20.22
CA GLY A 93 5.55 18.10 -19.17
C GLY A 93 7.03 18.48 -19.05
N SER A 94 7.60 19.16 -20.05
CA SER A 94 8.98 19.66 -19.95
C SER A 94 9.15 20.71 -18.85
N TRP A 95 8.08 21.41 -18.46
CA TRP A 95 8.11 22.45 -17.43
C TRP A 95 8.13 21.90 -16.00
N CYS A 96 7.78 20.63 -15.79
CA CYS A 96 7.79 19.98 -14.46
C CYS A 96 9.19 19.99 -13.78
N ASN A 97 10.25 20.14 -14.58
CA ASN A 97 11.65 20.13 -14.14
C ASN A 97 12.34 21.49 -14.27
N VAL A 98 11.61 22.51 -14.69
CA VAL A 98 12.15 23.82 -15.01
C VAL A 98 11.74 24.80 -13.93
N ALA A 99 12.66 25.65 -13.50
CA ALA A 99 12.41 26.80 -12.63
C ALA A 99 11.36 26.53 -11.53
N PRO A 100 11.69 25.71 -10.50
CA PRO A 100 10.75 25.28 -9.46
C PRO A 100 10.02 26.45 -8.80
N ALA A 101 10.66 27.61 -8.62
CA ALA A 101 10.02 28.80 -8.08
C ALA A 101 8.76 29.28 -8.84
N TYR A 102 8.61 28.91 -10.12
CA TYR A 102 7.47 29.27 -10.97
C TYR A 102 6.54 28.08 -11.25
N TYR A 103 7.09 26.87 -11.39
CA TYR A 103 6.37 25.67 -11.80
C TYR A 103 6.20 24.65 -10.66
N GLU A 104 6.45 25.01 -9.41
CA GLU A 104 6.21 24.14 -8.26
C GLU A 104 4.72 23.77 -8.15
N PRO A 105 4.37 22.49 -8.16
CA PRO A 105 2.98 22.03 -8.13
C PRO A 105 2.23 22.61 -6.92
N GLY A 106 1.14 23.33 -7.18
CA GLY A 106 0.29 23.93 -6.15
C GLY A 106 0.79 25.21 -5.50
N VAL A 107 2.02 25.65 -5.81
CA VAL A 107 2.65 26.83 -5.18
C VAL A 107 3.07 27.88 -6.22
N GLY A 108 3.69 27.44 -7.32
CA GLY A 108 4.27 28.34 -8.32
C GLY A 108 3.22 29.13 -9.11
N ILE A 109 3.49 30.38 -9.46
CA ILE A 109 2.51 31.22 -10.19
C ILE A 109 2.06 30.67 -11.55
N ALA A 110 2.84 29.75 -12.13
CA ALA A 110 2.60 29.09 -13.41
C ALA A 110 2.55 27.55 -13.26
N TRP A 111 2.27 27.03 -12.07
CA TRP A 111 2.27 25.58 -11.83
C TRP A 111 1.29 24.83 -12.73
N ALA A 112 0.16 25.44 -13.09
CA ALA A 112 -0.89 24.85 -13.91
C ALA A 112 -0.47 24.64 -15.38
N ASP A 113 0.61 25.28 -15.83
CA ASP A 113 1.18 25.06 -17.16
C ASP A 113 1.97 23.74 -17.22
N ALA A 114 2.57 23.32 -16.11
CA ALA A 114 3.39 22.11 -16.01
C ALA A 114 2.64 20.91 -15.40
N TRP A 115 1.71 21.16 -14.50
CA TRP A 115 1.05 20.15 -13.68
C TRP A 115 -0.47 20.21 -13.79
N ASN A 116 -1.11 19.05 -13.77
CA ASN A 116 -2.55 18.88 -13.58
C ASN A 116 -2.82 18.57 -12.11
N ALA A 117 -3.70 19.34 -11.46
CA ALA A 117 -4.20 18.98 -10.13
C ALA A 117 -5.16 17.78 -10.24
N LEU A 118 -5.00 16.80 -9.36
CA LEU A 118 -5.86 15.61 -9.26
C LEU A 118 -6.83 15.68 -8.08
#